data_AF-A0A3S4E922-F1
#
_entry.id   AF-A0A3S4E922-F1
#
_cell.length_a   1.000
_cell.length_b   1.000
_cell.length_c   1.000
_cell.angle_alpha   90.00
_cell.angle_beta   90.00
_cell.angle_gamma   90.00
#
_symmetry.space_group_name_H-M   'P 1'
#
loop_
_entity.id
_entity.type
_entity.pdbx_description
1 polymer ?
#
loop_
_entity_poly.entity_id
_entity_poly.type
_entity_poly.pdbx_seq_one_letter_code
_entity_poly.pdbx_strand_id
1 'polypeptide(L)'
;MAGMNVVGDLFGEGKMFLPQVVKSARVMKQAVAYLEPYIQASKQQGSSAGKILLATVKGDVHDIGKNIVGVVLQCNNYEIIDLGVMVPTDKILKTARDGER
;
A
#
# COMPACT_ATOMS: atom_id res chain seq x y z
N MET A 1 -3.15 -4.50 -13.74
CA MET A 1 -2.10 -5.20 -12.98
C MET A 1 -0.86 -5.54 -13.82
N ALA A 2 -0.97 -5.95 -15.10
CA ALA A 2 0.18 -6.34 -15.93
C ALA A 2 1.37 -5.36 -15.90
N GLY A 3 1.14 -4.05 -15.97
CA GLY A 3 2.22 -3.06 -15.90
C GLY A 3 2.99 -3.05 -14.57
N MET A 4 2.33 -3.36 -13.45
CA MET A 4 3.00 -3.45 -12.15
C MET A 4 3.81 -4.73 -11.99
N ASN A 5 3.39 -5.82 -12.64
CA ASN A 5 4.18 -7.05 -12.68
C ASN A 5 5.52 -6.81 -13.36
N VAL A 6 5.54 -6.13 -14.51
CA VAL A 6 6.78 -5.75 -15.21
C VAL A 6 7.68 -4.88 -14.34
N VAL A 7 7.11 -3.92 -13.60
CA VAL A 7 7.89 -3.09 -12.65
C VAL A 7 8.50 -3.95 -11.55
N GLY A 8 7.76 -4.95 -11.05
CA GLY A 8 8.25 -5.92 -10.07
C GLY A 8 9.42 -6.75 -10.59
N ASP A 9 9.29 -7.30 -11.80
CA ASP A 9 10.32 -8.10 -12.46
C ASP A 9 11.61 -7.28 -12.66
N LEU A 10 11.48 -6.06 -13.21
CA LEU A 10 12.62 -5.18 -13.44
C LEU A 10 13.30 -4.73 -12.14
N PHE A 11 12.54 -4.54 -11.06
CA PHE A 11 13.11 -4.24 -9.73
C PHE A 11 13.86 -5.44 -9.16
N GLY A 12 13.29 -6.65 -9.26
CA GLY A 12 13.92 -7.90 -8.81
C GLY A 12 15.20 -8.24 -9.58
N GLU A 13 15.26 -7.90 -10.87
CA GLU A 13 16.45 -8.06 -11.70
C GLU A 13 17.50 -6.93 -11.52
N GLY A 14 17.22 -5.93 -10.67
CA GLY A 14 18.11 -4.77 -10.48
C GLY A 14 18.17 -3.80 -11.68
N LYS A 15 17.24 -3.92 -12.63
CA LYS A 15 17.11 -3.05 -13.81
C LYS A 15 16.25 -1.81 -13.56
N MET A 16 15.48 -1.80 -12.48
CA MET A 16 14.80 -0.62 -11.95
C MET A 16 15.19 -0.38 -10.49
N PHE A 17 15.27 0.90 -10.10
CA PHE A 17 15.57 1.31 -8.74
C PHE A 17 14.35 1.87 -8.03
N LEU A 18 14.44 1.94 -6.70
CA LEU A 18 13.35 2.39 -5.84
C LEU A 18 12.71 3.74 -6.27
N PRO A 19 13.47 4.78 -6.67
CA PRO A 19 12.86 6.03 -7.16
C PRO A 19 11.95 5.85 -8.38
N GLN A 20 12.29 4.91 -9.27
CA GLN A 20 11.50 4.61 -10.46
C GLN A 20 10.26 3.79 -10.10
N VAL A 21 10.38 2.82 -9.18
CA VAL A 21 9.25 2.04 -8.66
C VAL A 21 8.21 2.95 -8.00
N VAL A 22 8.65 3.89 -7.17
CA VAL A 22 7.77 4.87 -6.52
C VAL A 22 7.08 5.78 -7.55
N LYS A 23 7.79 6.17 -8.62
CA LYS A 23 7.19 6.96 -9.71
C LYS A 23 6.11 6.16 -10.46
N SER A 24 6.33 4.88 -10.74
CA SER A 24 5.33 3.99 -11.35
C SER A 24 4.12 3.77 -10.43
N ALA A 25 4.35 3.56 -9.14
CA ALA A 25 3.30 3.44 -8.12
C ALA A 25 2.39 4.68 -8.09
N ARG A 26 2.97 5.88 -8.23
CA ARG A 26 2.21 7.14 -8.31
C ARG A 26 1.26 7.17 -9.50
N VAL A 27 1.70 6.73 -10.68
CA VAL A 27 0.87 6.67 -11.89
C VAL A 27 -0.27 5.67 -11.69
N MET A 28 0.02 4.49 -11.12
CA MET A 28 -1.01 3.49 -10.80
C MET A 28 -2.07 4.07 -9.86
N LYS A 29 -1.65 4.74 -8.77
CA LYS A 29 -2.59 5.36 -7.81
C LYS A 29 -3.46 6.43 -8.46
N GLN A 30 -2.91 7.25 -9.34
CA GLN A 30 -3.68 8.25 -10.09
C GLN A 30 -4.70 7.60 -11.03
N ALA A 31 -4.33 6.52 -11.71
CA ALA A 31 -5.25 5.78 -12.58
C ALA A 31 -6.40 5.13 -11.79
N VAL A 32 -6.11 4.50 -10.64
CA VAL A 32 -7.15 3.92 -9.78
C VAL A 32 -8.09 5.00 -9.24
N ALA A 33 -7.55 6.12 -8.74
CA ALA A 33 -8.36 7.23 -8.24
C ALA A 33 -9.32 7.81 -9.29
N TYR A 34 -8.90 7.83 -10.56
CA TYR A 34 -9.76 8.23 -11.67
C TYR A 34 -10.89 7.22 -11.94
N LEU A 35 -10.60 5.91 -11.82
CA LEU A 35 -11.56 4.84 -12.11
C LEU A 35 -12.52 4.54 -10.95
N GLU A 36 -12.14 4.89 -9.72
CA GLU A 36 -12.89 4.64 -8.49
C GLU A 36 -14.39 5.01 -8.56
N PRO A 37 -14.82 6.19 -9.02
CA PRO A 37 -16.24 6.52 -9.13
C PRO A 37 -17.00 5.60 -10.10
N TYR A 38 -16.36 5.13 -11.16
CA TYR A 38 -16.96 4.23 -12.15
C TYR A 38 -17.06 2.79 -11.63
N ILE A 39 -16.06 2.34 -10.87
CA ILE A 39 -16.04 1.02 -10.21
C ILE A 39 -17.12 0.96 -9.11
N GLN A 40 -17.30 2.04 -8.35
CA GLN A 40 -18.36 2.12 -7.36
C GLN A 40 -19.76 2.11 -8.00
N ALA A 41 -19.92 2.81 -9.13
CA ALA A 41 -21.17 2.81 -9.89
C ALA A 41 -21.51 1.44 -10.50
N SER A 42 -20.51 0.61 -10.84
CA SER A 42 -20.70 -0.74 -11.36
C SER A 42 -20.99 -1.80 -10.28
N LYS A 43 -20.92 -1.44 -8.98
CA LYS A 43 -21.03 -2.33 -7.81
C LYS A 43 -20.08 -3.54 -7.83
N GLN A 44 -19.06 -3.54 -8.67
CA GLN A 44 -18.02 -4.56 -8.66
C GLN A 44 -16.88 -4.06 -7.76
N GLN A 45 -16.88 -4.47 -6.49
CA GLN A 45 -15.71 -4.28 -5.66
C GLN A 45 -14.57 -5.15 -6.21
N GLY A 46 -13.45 -4.53 -6.57
CA GLY A 46 -12.24 -5.25 -6.92
C GLY A 46 -11.76 -6.10 -5.74
N SER A 47 -11.20 -7.28 -6.02
CA SER A 47 -10.61 -8.12 -4.98
C SER A 47 -9.24 -7.60 -4.57
N SER A 48 -9.04 -7.30 -3.28
CA SER A 48 -7.72 -7.06 -2.69
C SER A 48 -6.99 -8.39 -2.44
N ALA A 49 -5.65 -8.39 -2.52
CA ALA A 49 -4.81 -9.53 -2.12
C ALA A 49 -4.78 -9.74 -0.59
N GLY A 50 -5.19 -8.72 0.16
CA GLY A 50 -5.24 -8.73 1.63
C GLY A 50 -5.21 -7.32 2.19
N LYS A 51 -5.55 -7.19 3.47
CA LYS A 51 -5.49 -5.93 4.22
C LYS A 51 -4.32 -6.00 5.20
N ILE A 52 -3.43 -5.01 5.18
CA ILE A 52 -2.24 -4.95 6.04
C ILE A 52 -2.26 -3.64 6.82
N LEU A 53 -2.03 -3.74 8.12
CA LEU A 53 -1.87 -2.60 9.01
C LEU A 53 -0.38 -2.32 9.23
N LEU A 54 0.05 -1.08 8.97
CA LEU A 54 1.40 -0.59 9.21
C LEU A 54 1.40 0.48 10.30
N ALA A 55 2.40 0.45 11.17
CA ALA A 55 2.58 1.44 12.22
C ALA A 55 4.05 1.48 12.65
N THR A 56 4.59 2.66 12.93
CA THR A 56 5.84 2.82 13.67
C THR A 56 5.49 2.96 15.16
N VAL A 57 6.12 2.12 15.99
CA VAL A 57 5.76 1.93 17.41
C VAL A 57 5.96 3.19 18.25
N LYS A 58 5.33 3.23 19.43
CA LYS A 58 5.47 4.32 20.40
C LYS A 58 6.94 4.60 20.72
N GLY A 59 7.33 5.88 20.64
CA GLY A 59 8.69 6.33 20.90
C GLY A 59 9.61 6.27 19.67
N ASP A 60 9.15 5.70 18.56
CA ASP A 60 9.88 5.66 17.30
C ASP A 60 9.22 6.58 16.25
N VAL A 61 10.08 7.34 15.56
CA VAL A 61 9.72 8.30 14.50
C VAL A 61 10.19 7.86 13.12
N HIS A 62 11.01 6.80 13.03
CA HIS A 62 11.56 6.36 11.76
C HIS A 62 10.46 5.69 10.92
N ASP A 63 10.13 6.29 9.79
CA ASP A 63 9.01 5.84 8.94
C ASP A 63 9.39 5.62 7.47
N ILE A 64 10.62 5.96 7.06
CA ILE A 64 11.06 5.82 5.67
C ILE A 64 10.89 4.38 5.19
N GLY A 65 11.36 3.40 5.97
CA GLY A 65 11.20 1.97 5.65
C GLY A 65 9.73 1.54 5.61
N LYS A 66 8.93 1.98 6.59
CA LYS A 66 7.47 1.72 6.64
C LYS A 66 6.77 2.23 5.38
N ASN A 67 7.08 3.46 4.96
CA ASN A 67 6.46 4.11 3.81
C ASN A 67 6.85 3.41 2.50
N ILE A 68 8.12 2.98 2.37
CA ILE A 68 8.59 2.19 1.23
C ILE A 68 7.83 0.86 1.15
N VAL A 69 7.74 0.13 2.27
CA VAL A 69 7.01 -1.15 2.34
C VAL A 69 5.53 -0.94 2.00
N GLY A 70 4.89 0.10 2.53
CA GLY A 70 3.50 0.44 2.21
C GLY A 70 3.28 0.66 0.71
N VAL A 71 4.16 1.41 0.05
CA VAL A 71 4.08 1.62 -1.40
C VAL A 71 4.26 0.31 -2.18
N VAL A 72 5.25 -0.51 -1.81
CA VAL A 72 5.50 -1.80 -2.48
C VAL A 72 4.30 -2.75 -2.33
N LEU A 73 3.67 -2.81 -1.16
CA LEU A 73 2.49 -3.65 -0.95
C LEU A 73 1.27 -3.15 -1.75
N GLN A 74 1.05 -1.83 -1.81
CA GLN A 74 -0.01 -1.25 -2.65
C GLN A 74 0.19 -1.57 -4.13
N CYS A 75 1.43 -1.55 -4.62
CA CYS A 75 1.76 -1.99 -5.99
C CYS A 75 1.37 -3.45 -6.28
N ASN A 76 1.28 -4.27 -5.23
CA ASN A 76 0.89 -5.68 -5.27
C ASN A 76 -0.57 -5.91 -4.82
N ASN A 77 -1.41 -4.88 -4.92
CA ASN A 77 -2.86 -4.97 -4.72
C ASN A 77 -3.27 -5.36 -3.29
N TYR A 78 -2.47 -4.97 -2.29
CA TYR A 78 -2.86 -4.99 -0.88
C TYR A 78 -3.52 -3.67 -0.48
N GLU A 79 -4.50 -3.75 0.40
CA GLU A 79 -5.07 -2.60 1.10
C GLU A 79 -4.20 -2.27 2.31
N ILE A 80 -3.72 -1.03 2.43
CA ILE A 80 -2.82 -0.62 3.51
C ILE A 80 -3.52 0.37 4.43
N ILE A 81 -3.55 0.04 5.72
CA ILE A 81 -3.93 0.96 6.81
C ILE A 81 -2.65 1.41 7.50
N ASP A 82 -2.23 2.65 7.28
CA ASP A 82 -1.04 3.21 7.92
C ASP A 82 -1.43 4.10 9.10
N LEU A 83 -1.02 3.72 10.31
CA LEU A 83 -1.28 4.47 11.55
C LEU A 83 -0.26 5.57 11.83
N GLY A 84 0.81 5.67 11.03
CA GLY A 84 1.85 6.68 11.19
C GLY A 84 2.92 6.28 12.20
N VAL A 85 3.43 7.28 12.93
CA VAL A 85 4.54 7.13 13.89
C VAL A 85 4.12 7.30 15.34
N MET A 86 4.97 6.87 16.26
CA MET A 86 4.74 6.94 17.70
C MET A 86 3.42 6.28 18.15
N VAL A 87 3.00 5.21 17.49
CA VAL A 87 1.67 4.63 17.70
C VAL A 87 1.67 3.72 18.94
N PRO A 88 0.78 3.95 19.94
CA PRO A 88 0.64 3.06 21.09
C PRO A 88 0.15 1.67 20.68
N THR A 89 0.65 0.63 21.36
CA THR A 89 0.28 -0.77 21.09
C THR A 89 -1.24 -1.00 21.16
N ASP A 90 -1.94 -0.38 22.11
CA ASP A 90 -3.39 -0.52 22.24
C ASP A 90 -4.14 -0.03 21.00
N LYS A 91 -3.65 1.06 20.37
CA LYS A 91 -4.23 1.58 19.13
C LYS A 91 -3.97 0.63 17.96
N ILE A 92 -2.77 0.07 17.87
CA ILE A 92 -2.41 -0.93 16.84
C ILE A 92 -3.35 -2.13 16.94
N LEU A 93 -3.47 -2.72 18.13
CA LEU A 93 -4.29 -3.92 18.36
C LEU A 93 -5.78 -3.64 18.14
N LYS A 94 -6.27 -2.48 18.57
CA LYS A 94 -7.66 -2.07 18.35
C LYS A 94 -7.96 -1.96 16.86
N THR A 95 -7.15 -1.22 16.10
CA THR A 95 -7.37 -1.06 14.65
C THR A 95 -7.24 -2.38 13.90
N ALA A 96 -6.32 -3.26 14.30
CA ALA A 96 -6.19 -4.59 13.71
C ALA A 96 -7.46 -5.43 13.89
N ARG A 97 -8.03 -5.46 15.11
CA ARG A 97 -9.28 -6.21 15.39
C ARG A 97 -10.51 -5.59 14.73
N ASP A 98 -10.62 -4.27 14.76
CA ASP A 98 -11.76 -3.56 14.14
C ASP A 98 -11.74 -3.70 12.60
N GLY A 99 -10.55 -3.87 12.00
CA GLY A 99 -10.34 -4.02 10.57
C GLY A 99 -10.61 -5.42 9.99
N GLU A 100 -10.90 -6.42 10.82
CA GLU A 100 -11.27 -7.80 10.43
C GLU A 100 -12.72 -7.94 9.94
N ARG A 101 -13.53 -6.87 9.99
CA ARG A 101 -14.91 -6.84 9.48
C ARG A 101 -15.02 -6.40 8.03
#